data_AF-A0A9P9ALY0-F1
#
_entry.id   AF-A0A9P9ALY0-F1
#
_cell.length_a   1.000
_cell.length_b   1.000
_cell.length_c   1.000
_cell.angle_alpha   90.00
_cell.angle_beta   90.00
_cell.angle_gamma   90.00
#
_symmetry.space_group_name_H-M   'P 1'
#
loop_
_entity.id
_entity.type
_entity.pdbx_description
1 polymer ?
#
loop_
_entity_poly.entity_id
_entity_poly.type
_entity_poly.pdbx_seq_one_letter_code
_entity_poly.pdbx_strand_id
1 'polypeptide(L)'
;MHLKLPTRPSLILWGESNARCNSQGNSKPIKATYGKLPERTHSGPEITRPGPIDKLLLVTSRSQEGQSLFKQISRRACAGQVEQDPPNEPWEAQGRVRLMDSGLSNNLPNHILARPERCADVIVAFDASSDVQTDSAIRRIHNFAEDCHINLEDTTNLFERPPRVDPVSEGAKSDESRVRSQYINRYASVFRGTRQNGHSIYIVYCPLLPNVANPSFNPSQVSFSTSYNLVWTQDQVHELFQTVESNTSDYAMHIVRQVLTKVYLDKKAKRNKQADSSP
;
A
#
# COMPACT_ATOMS: atom_id res chain seq x y z
N MET A 1 24.78 9.17 33.56
CA MET A 1 23.41 8.61 33.63
C MET A 1 22.54 9.37 32.63
N HIS A 2 22.29 8.82 31.45
CA HIS A 2 21.29 9.35 30.52
C HIS A 2 20.06 8.43 30.55
N LEU A 3 18.94 8.97 31.05
CA LEU A 3 17.64 8.32 31.09
C LEU A 3 17.12 8.08 29.67
N LYS A 4 17.04 6.81 29.26
CA LYS A 4 16.32 6.39 28.05
C LYS A 4 14.83 6.29 28.38
N LEU A 5 14.03 7.15 27.73
CA LEU A 5 12.57 7.13 27.81
C LEU A 5 11.98 5.81 27.24
N PRO A 6 10.81 5.35 27.73
CA PRO A 6 10.21 4.09 27.32
C PRO A 6 9.66 4.17 25.88
N THR A 7 10.07 3.23 25.03
CA THR A 7 9.52 3.06 23.67
C THR A 7 8.14 2.42 23.75
N ARG A 8 7.12 3.20 23.35
CA ARG A 8 5.76 2.70 23.10
C ARG A 8 5.76 1.76 21.88
N PRO A 9 4.84 0.79 21.78
CA PRO A 9 4.63 0.08 20.53
C PRO A 9 4.20 1.08 19.44
N SER A 10 5.05 1.22 18.42
CA SER A 10 4.78 2.04 17.25
C SER A 10 3.97 1.23 16.25
N LEU A 11 2.67 1.49 16.19
CA LEU A 11 1.81 1.05 15.10
C LEU A 11 1.91 2.11 13.99
N ILE A 12 2.52 1.76 12.86
CA ILE A 12 2.53 2.60 11.66
C ILE A 12 1.41 2.06 10.76
N LEU A 13 0.25 2.70 10.83
CA LEU A 13 -0.82 2.52 9.85
C LEU A 13 -0.53 3.43 8.67
N TRP A 14 -0.56 2.88 7.47
CA TRP A 14 -0.67 3.68 6.25
C TRP A 14 -2.07 3.42 5.70
N GLY A 15 -2.93 4.44 5.82
CA GLY A 15 -4.34 4.44 5.44
C GLY A 15 -4.78 5.90 5.33
N GLU A 16 -5.59 6.18 4.34
CA GLU A 16 -5.94 7.53 3.88
C GLU A 16 -6.51 8.46 4.97
N SER A 17 -6.31 9.75 4.71
CA SER A 17 -6.71 10.89 5.55
C SER A 17 -8.22 10.91 5.82
N ASN A 18 -8.62 10.72 7.08
CA ASN A 18 -9.98 11.01 7.56
C ASN A 18 -10.23 12.53 7.61
N ALA A 19 -10.97 13.05 6.63
CA ALA A 19 -11.64 14.34 6.76
C ALA A 19 -12.91 14.15 7.61
N ARG A 20 -12.89 14.66 8.85
CA ARG A 20 -14.10 14.80 9.68
C ARG A 20 -15.01 15.84 9.07
N CYS A 21 -16.19 15.43 8.62
CA CYS A 21 -17.29 16.32 8.31
C CYS A 21 -18.21 16.40 9.53
N ASN A 22 -18.30 17.56 10.18
CA ASN A 22 -19.26 17.83 11.24
C ASN A 22 -20.45 18.59 10.62
N SER A 23 -21.64 18.02 10.77
CA SER A 23 -22.89 18.57 10.28
C SER A 23 -23.32 19.78 11.12
N GLN A 24 -23.68 20.88 10.47
CA GLN A 24 -24.75 21.79 10.90
C GLN A 24 -25.08 22.82 9.81
N GLY A 25 -26.34 22.77 9.36
CA GLY A 25 -27.17 23.98 9.25
C GLY A 25 -26.90 24.99 8.13
N ASN A 26 -27.78 24.92 7.13
CA ASN A 26 -28.53 26.04 6.57
C ASN A 26 -28.02 26.73 5.30
N SER A 27 -28.99 26.89 4.38
CA SER A 27 -28.91 27.34 3.00
C SER A 27 -28.54 28.82 2.81
N LYS A 28 -27.69 29.11 1.81
CA LYS A 28 -27.85 30.08 0.69
C LYS A 28 -26.50 30.30 -0.03
N PRO A 29 -26.46 30.48 -1.36
CA PRO A 29 -25.22 30.70 -2.09
C PRO A 29 -24.76 32.17 -1.94
N ILE A 30 -23.60 32.39 -1.33
CA ILE A 30 -22.95 33.71 -1.25
C ILE A 30 -22.00 33.83 -2.45
N LYS A 31 -22.29 34.79 -3.34
CA LYS A 31 -21.35 35.27 -4.36
C LYS A 31 -20.15 35.94 -3.67
N ALA A 32 -18.94 35.41 -3.87
CA ALA A 32 -17.72 36.05 -3.39
C ALA A 32 -17.13 36.94 -4.49
N THR A 33 -17.20 38.25 -4.28
CA THR A 33 -16.52 39.29 -5.05
C THR A 33 -15.05 39.32 -4.62
N TYR A 34 -14.10 39.14 -5.53
CA TYR A 34 -12.67 39.21 -5.21
C TYR A 34 -12.26 40.66 -4.92
N GLY A 35 -11.96 40.94 -3.65
CA GLY A 35 -11.34 42.18 -3.21
C GLY A 35 -9.84 42.20 -3.51
N LYS A 36 -9.38 43.33 -4.06
CA LYS A 36 -7.98 43.64 -4.39
C LYS A 36 -7.15 43.77 -3.10
N LEU A 37 -6.13 42.93 -2.92
CA LEU A 37 -5.16 43.02 -1.82
C LEU A 37 -4.10 44.11 -2.11
N PRO A 38 -3.62 44.86 -1.11
CA PRO A 38 -2.64 45.92 -1.32
C PRO A 38 -1.21 45.38 -1.44
N GLU A 39 -0.42 45.99 -2.32
CA GLU A 39 1.01 45.72 -2.52
C GLU A 39 1.83 46.02 -1.25
N ARG A 40 2.70 45.09 -0.87
CA ARG A 40 3.80 45.33 0.07
C ARG A 40 5.13 45.16 -0.67
N THR A 41 5.85 46.25 -0.77
CA THR A 41 7.25 46.34 -1.21
C THR A 41 8.16 45.84 -0.09
N HIS A 42 8.90 44.75 -0.31
CA HIS A 42 10.12 44.45 0.44
C HIS A 42 11.17 43.82 -0.47
N SER A 43 12.28 44.54 -0.60
CA SER A 43 13.56 44.14 -1.18
C SER A 43 14.21 43.01 -0.37
N GLY A 44 14.48 41.89 -1.01
CA GLY A 44 15.27 40.76 -0.51
C GLY A 44 16.00 40.08 -1.67
N PRO A 45 17.09 39.32 -1.42
CA PRO A 45 18.04 38.92 -2.45
C PRO A 45 17.44 37.91 -3.43
N GLU A 46 17.82 38.07 -4.68
CA GLU A 46 17.34 37.37 -5.87
C GLU A 46 17.67 35.87 -5.81
N ILE A 47 16.63 35.04 -5.65
CA ILE A 47 16.72 33.59 -5.84
C ILE A 47 16.53 33.32 -7.34
N THR A 48 17.61 32.98 -8.03
CA THR A 48 17.59 32.51 -9.42
C THR A 48 16.61 31.35 -9.59
N ARG A 49 15.64 31.53 -10.50
CA ARG A 49 14.66 30.50 -10.86
C ARG A 49 15.38 29.29 -11.49
N PRO A 50 15.12 28.04 -11.08
CA PRO A 50 15.52 26.91 -11.90
C PRO A 50 14.76 26.97 -13.24
N GLY A 51 15.48 26.81 -14.35
CA GLY A 51 14.94 26.82 -15.71
C GLY A 51 13.91 25.72 -15.97
N PRO A 52 13.22 25.73 -17.13
CA PRO A 52 12.21 24.75 -17.45
C PRO A 52 12.79 23.34 -17.46
N ILE A 53 12.12 22.42 -16.78
CA ILE A 53 12.41 20.97 -16.85
C ILE A 53 11.93 20.51 -18.22
N ASP A 54 12.81 20.62 -19.21
CA ASP A 54 12.55 20.09 -20.53
C ASP A 54 12.64 18.56 -20.50
N LYS A 55 11.48 17.93 -20.74
CA LYS A 55 11.25 16.51 -21.09
C LYS A 55 11.24 15.51 -19.92
N LEU A 56 10.06 15.35 -19.33
CA LEU A 56 9.66 14.13 -18.63
C LEU A 56 9.26 13.07 -19.68
N LEU A 57 10.16 12.13 -19.99
CA LEU A 57 9.87 11.01 -20.88
C LEU A 57 9.39 9.81 -20.06
N LEU A 58 8.06 9.60 -20.01
CA LEU A 58 7.47 8.40 -19.42
C LEU A 58 7.60 7.24 -20.43
N VAL A 59 8.43 6.24 -20.14
CA VAL A 59 8.60 5.06 -20.99
C VAL A 59 7.96 3.85 -20.31
N THR A 60 6.90 3.31 -20.89
CA THR A 60 6.32 2.01 -20.50
C THR A 60 6.70 0.97 -21.57
N SER A 61 7.43 -0.06 -21.18
CA SER A 61 7.97 -1.05 -22.12
C SER A 61 7.12 -2.32 -22.15
N ARG A 62 5.95 -2.30 -22.81
CA ARG A 62 5.24 -3.54 -23.18
C ARG A 62 4.41 -3.40 -24.47
N SER A 63 5.06 -3.39 -25.64
CA SER A 63 4.67 -4.18 -26.83
C SER A 63 5.72 -4.01 -27.94
N GLN A 64 5.90 -5.02 -28.79
CA GLN A 64 6.78 -4.93 -29.97
C GLN A 64 6.28 -3.90 -31.01
N GLU A 65 4.98 -3.59 -31.01
CA GLU A 65 4.39 -2.54 -31.87
C GLU A 65 4.75 -1.12 -31.39
N GLY A 66 4.90 -0.92 -30.07
CA GLY A 66 5.34 0.34 -29.48
C GLY A 66 6.76 0.75 -29.88
N GLN A 67 7.63 -0.20 -30.23
CA GLN A 67 9.00 0.06 -30.69
C GLN A 67 9.04 0.63 -32.12
N SER A 68 8.08 0.26 -32.97
CA SER A 68 7.99 0.75 -34.36
C SER A 68 7.49 2.20 -34.42
N LEU A 69 6.49 2.53 -33.59
CA LEU A 69 5.96 3.89 -33.46
C LEU A 69 7.00 4.85 -32.86
N PHE A 70 7.83 4.37 -31.92
CA PHE A 70 8.95 5.12 -31.35
C PHE A 70 9.96 5.55 -32.45
N LYS A 71 10.25 4.64 -33.40
CA LYS A 71 11.17 4.91 -34.52
C LYS A 71 10.63 5.93 -35.52
N GLN A 72 9.31 6.01 -35.69
CA GLN A 72 8.66 6.98 -36.59
C GLN A 72 8.47 8.36 -35.96
N ILE A 73 8.10 8.43 -34.67
CA ILE A 73 7.89 9.71 -33.97
C ILE A 73 9.23 10.42 -33.72
N SER A 74 10.30 9.68 -33.41
CA SER A 74 11.67 10.23 -33.27
C SER A 74 12.21 10.92 -34.53
N ARG A 75 11.68 10.64 -35.72
CA ARG A 75 12.18 11.22 -36.99
C ARG A 75 11.51 12.53 -37.38
N ARG A 76 10.38 12.91 -36.76
CA ARG A 76 9.60 14.09 -37.18
C ARG A 76 9.64 15.27 -36.21
N ALA A 77 10.11 15.09 -34.99
CA ALA A 77 10.31 16.20 -34.06
C ALA A 77 11.81 16.49 -33.91
N CYS A 78 12.21 17.72 -34.21
CA CYS A 78 13.55 18.30 -34.10
C CYS A 78 14.45 18.16 -35.34
N ALA A 79 14.32 19.14 -36.24
CA ALA A 79 15.44 19.69 -37.01
C ALA A 79 16.36 20.54 -36.10
N GLY A 80 16.78 19.96 -34.98
CA GLY A 80 17.74 20.50 -34.03
C GLY A 80 18.67 19.36 -33.68
N GLN A 81 19.98 19.61 -33.76
CA GLN A 81 21.03 18.59 -33.71
C GLN A 81 20.77 17.55 -32.62
N VAL A 82 20.57 16.30 -33.04
CA VAL A 82 20.55 15.14 -32.15
C VAL A 82 21.99 14.96 -31.71
N GLU A 83 22.32 15.45 -30.51
CA GLU A 83 23.48 14.99 -29.77
C GLU A 83 23.33 13.47 -29.67
N GLN A 84 24.16 12.74 -30.43
CA GLN A 84 24.10 11.29 -30.44
C GLN A 84 24.45 10.83 -29.03
N ASP A 85 23.51 10.16 -28.35
CA ASP A 85 23.82 9.45 -27.11
C ASP A 85 25.10 8.64 -27.33
N PRO A 86 26.12 8.77 -26.47
CA PRO A 86 27.39 8.09 -26.67
C PRO A 86 27.14 6.58 -26.79
N PRO A 87 27.80 5.91 -27.73
CA PRO A 87 27.57 4.50 -27.97
C PRO A 87 28.00 3.71 -26.73
N ASN A 88 27.12 2.83 -26.27
CA ASN A 88 27.44 1.65 -25.47
C ASN A 88 27.99 1.86 -24.04
N GLU A 89 27.84 3.03 -23.42
CA GLU A 89 28.10 3.12 -21.97
C GLU A 89 26.89 2.59 -21.17
N PRO A 90 27.11 1.66 -20.21
CA PRO A 90 26.09 1.25 -19.25
C PRO A 90 25.50 2.50 -18.58
N TRP A 91 24.19 2.53 -18.38
CA TRP A 91 23.48 3.70 -17.85
C TRP A 91 24.02 4.14 -16.48
N GLU A 92 24.61 3.21 -15.72
CA GLU A 92 25.30 3.44 -14.46
C GLU A 92 26.47 4.42 -14.58
N ALA A 93 27.15 4.45 -15.74
CA ALA A 93 28.31 5.30 -15.99
C ALA A 93 27.95 6.75 -16.38
N GLN A 94 26.67 7.02 -16.66
CA GLN A 94 26.21 8.33 -17.17
C GLN A 94 26.13 9.43 -16.09
N GLY A 95 26.56 9.17 -14.85
CA GLY A 95 26.51 10.13 -13.74
C GLY A 95 25.09 10.56 -13.33
N ARG A 96 24.07 9.77 -13.69
CA ARG A 96 22.66 10.07 -13.44
C ARG A 96 22.00 8.93 -12.65
N VAL A 97 21.17 9.28 -11.68
CA VAL A 97 20.33 8.34 -10.95
C VAL A 97 18.94 8.30 -11.59
N ARG A 98 18.43 7.10 -11.89
CA ARG A 98 17.08 6.90 -12.42
C ARG A 98 16.18 6.36 -11.31
N LEU A 99 15.23 7.19 -10.88
CA LEU A 99 14.19 6.78 -9.93
C LEU A 99 12.96 6.31 -10.71
N MET A 100 12.43 5.16 -10.33
CA MET A 100 11.26 4.54 -10.96
C MET A 100 10.24 4.18 -9.88
N ASP A 101 8.99 3.96 -10.31
CA ASP A 101 7.93 3.48 -9.42
C ASP A 101 8.30 2.09 -8.86
N SER A 102 8.17 1.94 -7.53
CA SER A 102 8.42 0.68 -6.84
C SER A 102 7.48 -0.45 -7.24
N GLY A 103 6.29 -0.13 -7.76
CA GLY A 103 5.31 -1.09 -8.27
C GLY A 103 5.80 -1.90 -9.48
N LEU A 104 6.87 -1.46 -10.15
CA LEU A 104 7.57 -2.27 -11.16
C LEU A 104 8.26 -3.51 -10.56
N SER A 105 8.61 -3.46 -9.27
CA SER A 105 9.20 -4.57 -8.53
C SER A 105 8.17 -5.27 -7.66
N ASN A 106 7.57 -4.54 -6.71
CA ASN A 106 6.61 -5.07 -5.76
C ASN A 106 5.68 -3.95 -5.28
N ASN A 107 4.37 -4.17 -5.40
CA ASN A 107 3.33 -3.23 -4.94
C ASN A 107 3.23 -3.14 -3.41
N LEU A 108 3.91 -4.02 -2.67
CA LEU A 108 3.97 -3.99 -1.22
C LEU A 108 5.28 -3.33 -0.75
N PRO A 109 5.24 -2.13 -0.11
CA PRO A 109 6.43 -1.37 0.29
C PRO A 109 7.10 -1.92 1.57
N ASN A 110 7.19 -3.25 1.70
CA ASN A 110 7.63 -3.93 2.91
C ASN A 110 9.09 -3.61 3.27
N HIS A 111 9.97 -3.41 2.28
CA HIS A 111 11.40 -3.10 2.46
C HIS A 111 11.66 -1.89 3.35
N ILE A 112 10.78 -0.89 3.30
CA ILE A 112 10.91 0.34 4.10
C ILE A 112 10.76 0.02 5.60
N LEU A 113 9.84 -0.89 5.93
CA LEU A 113 9.51 -1.31 7.30
C LEU A 113 10.41 -2.47 7.78
N ALA A 114 10.99 -3.23 6.85
CA ALA A 114 11.87 -4.35 7.13
C ALA A 114 13.25 -3.94 7.67
N ARG A 115 13.61 -2.67 7.62
CA ARG A 115 14.90 -2.21 8.15
C ARG A 115 15.02 -2.49 9.67
N PRO A 116 16.12 -3.12 10.14
CA PRO A 116 16.30 -3.41 11.57
C PRO A 116 16.16 -2.18 12.46
N GLU A 117 16.63 -1.01 12.00
CA GLU A 117 16.58 0.24 12.77
C GLU A 117 15.15 0.76 13.01
N ARG A 118 14.16 0.31 12.22
CA ARG A 118 12.76 0.67 12.41
C ARG A 118 12.11 -0.10 13.55
N CYS A 119 12.73 -1.19 14.01
CA CYS A 119 12.22 -2.04 15.09
C CYS A 119 10.76 -2.47 14.90
N ALA A 120 10.31 -2.64 13.65
CA ALA A 120 8.94 -3.07 13.35
C ALA A 120 8.76 -4.55 13.71
N ASP A 121 7.81 -4.84 14.59
CA ASP A 121 7.46 -6.21 14.98
C ASP A 121 6.23 -6.75 14.25
N VAL A 122 5.38 -5.87 13.75
CA VAL A 122 4.18 -6.21 12.99
C VAL A 122 4.09 -5.28 11.78
N ILE A 123 3.98 -5.85 10.60
CA ILE A 123 3.68 -5.18 9.34
C ILE A 123 2.27 -5.63 8.94
N VAL A 124 1.36 -4.67 8.71
CA VAL A 124 0.03 -4.95 8.15
C VAL A 124 0.06 -4.46 6.70
N ALA A 125 -0.09 -5.39 5.76
CA ALA A 125 0.08 -5.16 4.33
C ALA A 125 -1.27 -5.31 3.63
N PHE A 126 -1.92 -4.19 3.32
CA PHE A 126 -3.13 -4.17 2.48
C PHE A 126 -2.73 -4.22 1.00
N ASP A 127 -3.27 -5.18 0.24
CA ASP A 127 -2.94 -5.38 -1.17
C ASP A 127 -4.16 -5.16 -2.07
N ALA A 128 -4.08 -4.15 -2.92
CA ALA A 128 -5.09 -3.84 -3.95
C ALA A 128 -4.60 -4.22 -5.36
N SER A 129 -3.59 -5.06 -5.48
CA SER A 129 -3.07 -5.51 -6.78
C SER A 129 -4.14 -6.26 -7.56
N SER A 130 -4.12 -6.13 -8.88
CA SER A 130 -5.07 -6.82 -9.77
C SER A 130 -4.92 -8.35 -9.73
N ASP A 131 -3.81 -8.87 -9.22
CA ASP A 131 -3.44 -10.28 -9.23
C ASP A 131 -3.52 -10.97 -7.86
N VAL A 132 -4.14 -10.34 -6.85
CA VAL A 132 -4.28 -10.87 -5.47
C VAL A 132 -5.04 -12.20 -5.39
N GLN A 133 -5.83 -12.53 -6.40
CA GLN A 133 -6.54 -13.83 -6.47
C GLN A 133 -5.64 -14.97 -6.97
N THR A 134 -4.48 -14.64 -7.54
CA THR A 134 -3.45 -15.59 -7.99
C THR A 134 -2.38 -15.81 -6.91
N ASP A 135 -1.51 -16.80 -7.09
CA ASP A 135 -0.42 -17.10 -6.14
C ASP A 135 0.78 -16.12 -6.23
N SER A 136 0.69 -15.10 -7.09
CA SER A 136 1.79 -14.14 -7.30
C SER A 136 2.07 -13.28 -6.08
N ALA A 137 1.03 -12.85 -5.36
CA ALA A 137 1.18 -11.93 -4.24
C ALA A 137 1.89 -12.58 -3.04
N ILE A 138 1.56 -13.84 -2.74
CA ILE A 138 2.25 -14.62 -1.70
C ILE A 138 3.71 -14.84 -2.10
N ARG A 139 3.98 -15.15 -3.38
CA ARG A 139 5.35 -15.26 -3.89
C ARG A 139 6.14 -13.95 -3.72
N ARG A 140 5.52 -12.79 -3.95
CA ARG A 140 6.16 -11.48 -3.69
C ARG A 140 6.53 -11.28 -2.22
N ILE A 141 5.72 -11.77 -1.29
CA ILE A 141 6.03 -11.71 0.15
C ILE A 141 7.23 -12.61 0.48
N HIS A 142 7.29 -13.82 -0.07
CA HIS A 142 8.45 -14.70 0.10
C HIS A 142 9.73 -14.11 -0.48
N ASN A 143 9.69 -13.59 -1.72
CA ASN A 143 10.85 -12.93 -2.34
C ASN A 143 11.34 -11.74 -1.49
N PHE A 144 10.42 -10.89 -1.02
CA PHE A 144 10.74 -9.79 -0.11
C PHE A 144 11.45 -10.27 1.17
N ALA A 145 10.99 -11.38 1.73
CA ALA A 145 11.58 -11.93 2.94
C ALA A 145 12.99 -12.48 2.70
N GLU A 146 13.20 -13.16 1.57
CA GLU A 146 14.54 -13.59 1.13
C GLU A 146 15.49 -12.41 0.97
N ASP A 147 15.06 -11.35 0.28
CA ASP A 147 15.83 -10.11 0.07
C ASP A 147 16.20 -9.42 1.39
N CYS A 148 15.34 -9.53 2.40
CA CYS A 148 15.55 -8.96 3.73
C CYS A 148 16.18 -9.92 4.74
N HIS A 149 16.55 -11.13 4.31
CA HIS A 149 17.08 -12.21 5.16
C HIS A 149 16.17 -12.55 6.37
N ILE A 150 14.87 -12.64 6.10
CA ILE A 150 13.82 -13.01 7.03
C ILE A 150 13.33 -14.41 6.65
N ASN A 151 13.44 -15.37 7.56
CA ASN A 151 12.83 -16.69 7.35
C ASN A 151 11.33 -16.61 7.69
N LEU A 152 10.46 -16.72 6.69
CA LEU A 152 9.00 -16.66 6.87
C LEU A 152 8.37 -18.04 7.00
N GLU A 153 7.47 -18.16 7.96
CA GLU A 153 6.60 -19.32 8.17
C GLU A 153 5.14 -18.87 8.17
N ASP A 154 4.26 -19.64 7.52
CA ASP A 154 2.82 -19.41 7.61
C ASP A 154 2.31 -19.83 8.99
N THR A 155 1.75 -18.86 9.70
CA THR A 155 1.19 -19.02 11.04
C THR A 155 -0.28 -18.60 11.10
N THR A 156 -0.95 -18.51 9.96
CA THR A 156 -2.36 -18.09 9.86
C THR A 156 -3.25 -18.94 10.75
N ASN A 157 -2.98 -20.24 10.83
CA ASN A 157 -3.76 -21.19 11.64
C ASN A 157 -3.58 -21.02 13.16
N LEU A 158 -2.64 -20.19 13.62
CA LEU A 158 -2.45 -19.90 15.05
C LEU A 158 -3.42 -18.83 15.57
N PHE A 159 -4.16 -18.16 14.69
CA PHE A 159 -5.05 -17.06 15.03
C PHE A 159 -6.50 -17.45 14.80
N GLU A 160 -7.36 -17.05 15.72
CA GLU A 160 -8.78 -17.38 15.67
C GLU A 160 -9.47 -16.60 14.56
N ARG A 161 -10.35 -17.28 13.83
CA ARG A 161 -11.14 -16.64 12.78
C ARG A 161 -12.14 -15.68 13.41
N PRO A 162 -12.52 -14.59 12.70
CA PRO A 162 -13.58 -13.71 13.17
C PRO A 162 -14.86 -14.51 13.42
N PRO A 163 -15.60 -14.23 14.50
CA PRO A 163 -16.94 -14.75 14.69
C PRO A 163 -17.80 -14.42 13.47
N ARG A 164 -18.70 -15.32 13.07
CA ARG A 164 -19.61 -15.07 11.95
C ARG A 164 -20.42 -13.79 12.23
N VAL A 165 -20.26 -12.77 11.40
CA VAL A 165 -20.95 -11.48 11.58
C VAL A 165 -22.37 -11.49 10.98
N ASP A 166 -22.70 -12.46 10.11
CA ASP A 166 -23.98 -12.44 9.40
C ASP A 166 -25.09 -13.26 10.06
N PRO A 167 -26.35 -12.75 10.07
CA PRO A 167 -27.52 -13.51 10.46
C PRO A 167 -27.73 -14.64 9.45
N VAL A 168 -28.10 -15.82 9.95
CA VAL A 168 -28.60 -16.92 9.13
C VAL A 168 -29.94 -16.48 8.53
N SER A 169 -29.91 -15.72 7.44
CA SER A 169 -31.09 -15.57 6.60
C SER A 169 -31.24 -16.87 5.83
N GLU A 170 -32.22 -17.68 6.25
CA GLU A 170 -32.74 -18.79 5.47
C GLU A 170 -33.12 -18.23 4.08
N GLY A 171 -32.24 -18.42 3.09
CA GLY A 171 -32.37 -17.81 1.76
C GLY A 171 -31.12 -17.15 1.16
N ALA A 172 -29.93 -17.34 1.75
CA ALA A 172 -28.67 -16.85 1.17
C ALA A 172 -28.59 -17.16 -0.32
N LYS A 173 -28.39 -16.13 -1.15
CA LYS A 173 -28.28 -16.27 -2.61
C LYS A 173 -27.12 -17.21 -2.95
N SER A 174 -27.21 -17.93 -4.08
CA SER A 174 -26.15 -18.85 -4.54
C SER A 174 -24.77 -18.18 -4.59
N ASP A 175 -24.73 -16.89 -4.99
CA ASP A 175 -23.51 -16.11 -5.06
C ASP A 175 -22.88 -15.79 -3.71
N GLU A 176 -23.68 -15.46 -2.69
CA GLU A 176 -23.18 -15.21 -1.32
C GLU A 176 -22.50 -16.45 -0.74
N SER A 177 -23.13 -17.61 -0.93
CA SER A 177 -22.60 -18.89 -0.47
C SER A 177 -21.29 -19.24 -1.19
N ARG A 178 -21.21 -18.97 -2.50
CA ARG A 178 -20.02 -19.18 -3.33
C ARG A 178 -18.86 -18.27 -2.88
N VAL A 179 -19.09 -16.96 -2.81
CA VAL A 179 -18.09 -15.97 -2.36
C VAL A 179 -17.57 -16.31 -0.97
N ARG A 180 -18.47 -16.63 -0.03
CA ARG A 180 -18.09 -17.02 1.32
C ARG A 180 -17.19 -18.25 1.31
N SER A 181 -17.59 -19.32 0.63
CA SER A 181 -16.84 -20.58 0.62
C SER A 181 -15.44 -20.41 0.02
N GLN A 182 -15.30 -19.51 -0.96
CA GLN A 182 -14.05 -19.27 -1.68
C GLN A 182 -13.07 -18.35 -0.92
N TYR A 183 -13.56 -17.31 -0.24
CA TYR A 183 -12.69 -16.23 0.27
C TYR A 183 -12.63 -16.11 1.80
N ILE A 184 -13.48 -16.82 2.56
CA ILE A 184 -13.56 -16.68 4.03
C ILE A 184 -12.21 -16.84 4.75
N ASN A 185 -11.32 -17.68 4.23
CA ASN A 185 -10.00 -17.95 4.82
C ASN A 185 -8.85 -17.15 4.17
N ARG A 186 -9.17 -16.17 3.31
CA ARG A 186 -8.18 -15.45 2.49
C ARG A 186 -8.12 -13.94 2.75
N TYR A 187 -9.04 -13.38 3.53
CA TYR A 187 -9.05 -11.95 3.85
C TYR A 187 -7.89 -11.49 4.75
N ALA A 188 -7.24 -12.42 5.46
CA ALA A 188 -6.02 -12.17 6.19
C ALA A 188 -5.17 -13.43 6.32
N SER A 189 -3.89 -13.34 5.96
CA SER A 189 -2.87 -14.37 6.20
C SER A 189 -1.78 -13.83 7.11
N VAL A 190 -1.27 -14.65 8.01
CA VAL A 190 -0.26 -14.23 9.00
C VAL A 190 1.02 -15.01 8.83
N PHE A 191 2.09 -14.32 8.46
CA PHE A 191 3.43 -14.88 8.35
C PHE A 191 4.29 -14.44 9.52
N ARG A 192 4.94 -15.40 10.18
CA ARG A 192 5.95 -15.13 11.19
C ARG A 192 7.33 -15.19 10.54
N GLY A 193 8.01 -14.05 10.52
CA GLY A 193 9.39 -13.90 10.10
C GLY A 193 10.37 -13.99 11.26
N THR A 194 11.51 -14.64 11.07
CA THR A 194 12.65 -14.59 11.99
C THR A 194 13.86 -13.98 11.30
N ARG A 195 14.40 -12.90 11.86
CA ARG A 195 15.63 -12.25 11.38
C ARG A 195 16.87 -13.01 11.86
N GLN A 196 18.01 -12.76 11.21
CA GLN A 196 19.30 -13.35 11.60
C GLN A 196 19.71 -13.05 13.06
N ASN A 197 19.30 -11.90 13.61
CA ASN A 197 19.55 -11.53 15.01
C ASN A 197 18.57 -12.18 16.01
N GLY A 198 17.70 -13.09 15.56
CA GLY A 198 16.68 -13.76 16.38
C GLY A 198 15.43 -12.92 16.67
N HIS A 199 15.33 -11.69 16.16
CA HIS A 199 14.14 -10.88 16.33
C HIS A 199 13.03 -11.37 15.39
N SER A 200 11.88 -11.70 15.98
CA SER A 200 10.67 -12.06 15.26
C SER A 200 9.91 -10.84 14.75
N ILE A 201 9.42 -10.92 13.52
CA ILE A 201 8.53 -9.96 12.87
C ILE A 201 7.29 -10.71 12.38
N TYR A 202 6.13 -10.08 12.44
CA TYR A 202 4.89 -10.61 11.88
C TYR A 202 4.47 -9.79 10.67
N ILE A 203 4.00 -10.47 9.63
CA ILE A 203 3.40 -9.84 8.45
C ILE A 203 1.97 -10.32 8.36
N VAL A 204 1.02 -9.41 8.50
CA VAL A 204 -0.40 -9.66 8.27
C VAL A 204 -0.74 -9.17 6.87
N TYR A 205 -0.96 -10.09 5.95
CA TYR A 205 -1.30 -9.81 4.56
C TYR A 205 -2.82 -9.78 4.38
N CYS A 206 -3.33 -8.67 3.86
CA CYS A 206 -4.75 -8.37 3.73
C CYS A 206 -5.08 -8.03 2.27
N PRO A 207 -5.39 -9.02 1.41
CA PRO A 207 -5.76 -8.76 0.03
C PRO A 207 -7.19 -8.20 -0.09
N LEU A 208 -7.41 -7.32 -1.07
CA LEU A 208 -8.75 -6.90 -1.48
C LEU A 208 -9.42 -8.02 -2.29
N LEU A 209 -10.43 -8.65 -1.70
CA LEU A 209 -11.15 -9.79 -2.29
C LEU A 209 -12.66 -9.51 -2.38
N PRO A 210 -13.38 -10.24 -3.27
CA PRO A 210 -14.85 -10.22 -3.28
C PRO A 210 -15.43 -10.55 -1.92
N ASN A 211 -16.57 -9.93 -1.56
CA ASN A 211 -17.18 -10.07 -0.23
C ASN A 211 -18.67 -10.35 -0.30
N VAL A 212 -19.23 -10.96 0.76
CA VAL A 212 -20.67 -11.21 0.88
C VAL A 212 -21.50 -9.92 1.02
N ALA A 213 -20.88 -8.82 1.47
CA ALA A 213 -21.50 -7.50 1.46
C ALA A 213 -21.82 -7.00 0.04
N ASN A 214 -21.07 -7.47 -0.98
CA ASN A 214 -21.31 -7.18 -2.38
C ASN A 214 -21.00 -8.43 -3.26
N PRO A 215 -21.89 -9.45 -3.26
CA PRO A 215 -21.60 -10.78 -3.82
C PRO A 215 -21.36 -10.80 -5.33
N SER A 216 -21.95 -9.85 -6.05
CA SER A 216 -21.82 -9.72 -7.51
C SER A 216 -20.58 -8.95 -7.94
N PHE A 217 -19.86 -8.32 -7.00
CA PHE A 217 -18.74 -7.45 -7.30
C PHE A 217 -17.39 -8.13 -7.07
N ASN A 218 -16.53 -8.06 -8.08
CA ASN A 218 -15.16 -8.54 -7.99
C ASN A 218 -14.16 -7.41 -8.32
N PRO A 219 -13.47 -6.84 -7.30
CA PRO A 219 -12.54 -5.73 -7.49
C PRO A 219 -11.43 -5.99 -8.53
N SER A 220 -11.01 -7.25 -8.70
CA SER A 220 -9.92 -7.62 -9.61
C SER A 220 -10.38 -7.87 -11.06
N GLN A 221 -11.69 -7.90 -11.32
CA GLN A 221 -12.24 -8.27 -12.64
C GLN A 221 -13.09 -7.17 -13.28
N VAL A 222 -13.64 -6.24 -12.50
CA VAL A 222 -14.48 -5.16 -13.02
C VAL A 222 -13.65 -4.14 -13.81
N SER A 223 -14.20 -3.66 -14.92
CA SER A 223 -13.48 -2.77 -15.86
C SER A 223 -13.11 -1.40 -15.29
N PHE A 224 -13.88 -0.88 -14.34
CA PHE A 224 -13.61 0.41 -13.71
C PHE A 224 -12.55 0.34 -12.60
N SER A 225 -12.21 -0.86 -12.11
CA SER A 225 -11.21 -1.09 -11.06
C SER A 225 -9.87 -1.53 -11.68
N THR A 226 -9.47 -0.85 -12.75
CA THR A 226 -8.18 -1.08 -13.41
C THR A 226 -7.19 0.02 -13.03
N SER A 227 -5.90 -0.29 -13.02
CA SER A 227 -4.84 0.69 -12.72
C SER A 227 -4.72 1.85 -13.72
N TYR A 228 -5.44 1.77 -14.85
CA TYR A 228 -5.48 2.80 -15.88
C TYR A 228 -6.71 3.71 -15.77
N ASN A 229 -7.72 3.30 -14.99
CA ASN A 229 -8.90 4.13 -14.83
C ASN A 229 -8.61 5.26 -13.85
N LEU A 230 -9.00 6.48 -14.22
CA LEU A 230 -8.84 7.69 -13.40
C LEU A 230 -10.18 8.43 -13.21
N VAL A 231 -11.29 7.82 -13.64
CA VAL A 231 -12.63 8.40 -13.57
C VAL A 231 -13.58 7.38 -12.97
N TRP A 232 -14.20 7.74 -11.85
CA TRP A 232 -15.18 6.91 -11.16
C TRP A 232 -16.49 7.64 -10.94
N THR A 233 -17.60 6.92 -11.06
CA THR A 233 -18.89 7.41 -10.57
C THR A 233 -18.97 7.24 -9.06
N GLN A 234 -19.89 7.98 -8.43
CA GLN A 234 -20.12 7.85 -6.99
C GLN A 234 -20.51 6.42 -6.60
N ASP A 235 -21.34 5.75 -7.41
CA ASP A 235 -21.77 4.37 -7.16
C ASP A 235 -20.59 3.39 -7.23
N GLN A 236 -19.69 3.54 -8.22
CA GLN A 236 -18.49 2.72 -8.35
C GLN A 236 -17.56 2.85 -7.14
N VAL A 237 -17.39 4.07 -6.63
CA VAL A 237 -16.60 4.33 -5.41
C VAL A 237 -17.27 3.67 -4.21
N HIS A 238 -18.60 3.80 -4.09
CA HIS A 238 -19.36 3.23 -2.98
C HIS A 238 -19.26 1.69 -2.96
N GLU A 239 -19.42 1.03 -4.10
CA GLU A 239 -19.29 -0.43 -4.22
C GLU A 239 -17.90 -0.94 -3.81
N LEU A 240 -16.84 -0.26 -4.27
CA LEU A 240 -15.46 -0.59 -3.91
C LEU A 240 -15.23 -0.37 -2.41
N PHE A 241 -15.65 0.78 -1.89
CA PHE A 241 -15.47 1.14 -0.49
C PHE A 241 -16.18 0.16 0.45
N GLN A 242 -17.44 -0.17 0.17
CA GLN A 242 -18.21 -1.15 0.95
C GLN A 242 -17.48 -2.51 1.00
N THR A 243 -16.90 -2.93 -0.12
CA THR A 243 -16.15 -4.20 -0.20
C THR A 243 -14.87 -4.15 0.63
N VAL A 244 -14.10 -3.05 0.53
CA VAL A 244 -12.87 -2.81 1.31
C VAL A 244 -13.18 -2.74 2.80
N GLU A 245 -14.24 -2.03 3.17
CA GLU A 245 -14.67 -1.87 4.55
C GLU A 245 -15.04 -3.22 5.16
N SER A 246 -15.85 -4.04 4.49
CA SER A 246 -16.18 -5.38 4.99
C SER A 246 -14.97 -6.31 5.04
N ASN A 247 -14.09 -6.31 4.03
CA ASN A 247 -12.83 -7.08 4.07
C ASN A 247 -11.99 -6.71 5.30
N THR A 248 -11.93 -5.41 5.61
CA THR A 248 -11.06 -4.88 6.65
C THR A 248 -11.68 -5.02 8.03
N SER A 249 -12.85 -4.42 8.25
CA SER A 249 -13.50 -4.31 9.56
C SER A 249 -13.99 -5.64 10.08
N ASP A 250 -14.60 -6.46 9.22
CA ASP A 250 -15.23 -7.72 9.64
C ASP A 250 -14.22 -8.87 9.75
N TYR A 251 -13.18 -8.85 8.91
CA TYR A 251 -12.21 -9.95 8.82
C TYR A 251 -10.79 -9.55 9.26
N ALA A 252 -10.11 -8.67 8.51
CA ALA A 252 -8.70 -8.39 8.73
C ALA A 252 -8.41 -7.83 10.12
N MET A 253 -9.26 -6.92 10.62
CA MET A 253 -9.05 -6.26 11.91
C MET A 253 -9.10 -7.21 13.10
N HIS A 254 -9.86 -8.30 13.01
CA HIS A 254 -9.89 -9.32 14.06
C HIS A 254 -8.52 -9.99 14.20
N ILE A 255 -7.92 -10.38 13.08
CA ILE A 255 -6.61 -11.03 13.03
C ILE A 255 -5.51 -10.04 13.45
N VAL A 256 -5.55 -8.80 12.94
CA VAL A 256 -4.58 -7.75 13.32
C VAL A 256 -4.57 -7.52 14.82
N ARG A 257 -5.75 -7.43 15.47
CA ARG A 257 -5.84 -7.25 16.93
C ARG A 257 -5.23 -8.42 17.70
N GLN A 258 -5.45 -9.66 17.26
CA GLN A 258 -4.85 -10.83 17.90
C GLN A 258 -3.33 -10.86 17.75
N VAL A 259 -2.81 -10.57 16.55
CA VAL A 259 -1.36 -10.51 16.29
C VAL A 259 -0.71 -9.43 17.16
N LEU A 260 -1.29 -8.23 17.21
CA LEU A 260 -0.79 -7.15 18.06
C LEU A 260 -0.81 -7.53 19.54
N THR A 261 -1.90 -8.15 20.00
CA THR A 261 -2.04 -8.62 21.39
C THR A 261 -0.97 -9.66 21.71
N LYS A 262 -0.78 -10.65 20.83
CA LYS A 262 0.26 -11.68 20.99
C LYS A 262 1.65 -11.05 21.09
N VAL A 263 2.02 -10.19 20.16
CA VAL A 263 3.34 -9.55 20.15
C VAL A 263 3.55 -8.68 21.40
N TYR A 264 2.52 -7.97 21.84
CA TYR A 264 2.57 -7.20 23.09
C TYR A 264 2.81 -8.09 24.31
N LEU A 265 2.07 -9.19 24.44
CA LEU A 265 2.21 -10.13 25.56
C LEU A 265 3.58 -10.81 25.55
N ASP A 266 4.07 -11.25 24.38
CA ASP A 266 5.39 -11.85 24.23
C ASP A 266 6.50 -10.87 24.67
N LYS A 267 6.38 -9.59 24.28
CA LYS A 267 7.31 -8.54 24.73
C LYS A 267 7.21 -8.25 26.23
N LYS A 268 5.99 -8.22 26.78
CA LYS A 268 5.77 -8.00 28.22
C LYS A 268 6.41 -9.12 29.03
N ALA A 269 6.21 -10.38 28.63
CA ALA A 269 6.82 -11.54 29.28
C ALA A 269 8.35 -11.48 29.26
N LYS A 270 8.96 -11.07 28.14
CA LYS A 270 10.43 -10.87 28.04
C LYS A 270 10.94 -9.81 29.02
N ARG A 271 10.25 -8.67 29.16
CA ARG A 271 10.64 -7.62 30.11
C ARG A 271 10.52 -8.06 31.56
N ASN A 272 9.46 -8.78 31.92
CA ASN A 272 9.28 -9.30 33.27
C ASN A 272 10.40 -10.29 33.64
N LYS A 273 10.73 -11.22 32.74
CA LYS A 273 11.86 -12.15 32.94
C LYS A 273 13.20 -11.43 33.16
N GLN A 274 13.44 -10.34 32.44
CA GLN A 274 14.65 -9.53 32.60
C GLN A 274 14.70 -8.78 33.95
N ALA A 275 13.55 -8.31 34.43
CA ALA A 275 13.43 -7.68 35.74
C ALA A 275 13.68 -8.69 36.87
N ASP A 276 13.11 -9.89 36.76
CA ASP A 276 13.29 -10.96 37.75
C ASP A 276 14.72 -11.51 37.77
N SER A 277 15.47 -11.41 36.67
CA SER A 277 16.86 -11.86 36.56
C SER A 277 17.91 -10.79 36.94
N SER A 278 17.48 -9.57 37.30
CA SER A 278 18.39 -8.49 37.72
C SER A 278 18.47 -8.46 39.26
N PRO A 279 19.64 -8.75 39.86
CA PRO A 279 19.81 -8.77 41.32
C PRO A 279 19.78 -7.38 41.96
#